data_AF-A0A0F9HXR0-F1
#
_entry.id   AF-A0A0F9HXR0-F1
#
_cell.length_a   1.000
_cell.length_b   1.000
_cell.length_c   1.000
_cell.angle_alpha   90.00
_cell.angle_beta   90.00
_cell.angle_gamma   90.00
#
_symmetry.space_group_name_H-M   'P 1'
#
loop_
_entity.id
_entity.type
_entity.pdbx_description
1 polymer ?
#
loop_
_entity_poly.entity_id
_entity_poly.type
_entity_poly.pdbx_seq_one_letter_code
_entity_poly.pdbx_strand_id
1 'polypeptide(L)' 'MPDRPSWIQDDMLEFLDDLRDSAVTNMYAARPYIMDEYYMLSKQEASELLRYWQKTFAARHEFI' A
#
# COMPACT_ATOMS: atom_id res chain seq x y z
N MET A 1 -7.36 -14.43 -3.28
CA MET A 1 -6.96 -13.02 -3.05
C MET A 1 -8.07 -12.34 -2.27
N PRO A 2 -7.79 -11.48 -1.28
CA PRO A 2 -8.83 -10.64 -0.69
C PRO A 2 -9.47 -9.76 -1.77
N ASP A 3 -10.77 -9.49 -1.65
CA ASP A 3 -11.44 -8.53 -2.53
C ASP A 3 -10.76 -7.16 -2.40
N ARG A 4 -10.51 -6.51 -3.54
CA ARG A 4 -9.94 -5.16 -3.60
C ARG A 4 -11.09 -4.17 -3.37
N PRO A 5 -11.02 -3.30 -2.34
CA PRO A 5 -11.91 -2.15 -2.24
C PRO A 5 -11.87 -1.30 -3.52
N SER A 6 -13.01 -0.85 -4.02
CA SER A 6 -13.12 -0.15 -5.30
C SER A 6 -12.36 1.17 -5.38
N TRP A 7 -12.01 1.75 -4.22
CA TRP A 7 -11.26 3.00 -4.12
C TRP A 7 -9.73 2.78 -4.11
N ILE A 8 -9.25 1.55 -3.92
CA ILE A 8 -7.82 1.24 -4.04
C ILE A 8 -7.47 1.15 -5.53
N GLN A 9 -6.64 2.09 -5.96
CA GLN A 9 -6.14 2.19 -7.32
C GLN A 9 -4.75 1.54 -7.44
N ASP A 10 -4.33 1.21 -8.67
CA ASP A 10 -3.05 0.54 -8.90
C ASP A 10 -1.85 1.45 -8.59
N ASP A 11 -1.95 2.76 -8.84
CA ASP A 11 -0.93 3.77 -8.51
C ASP A 11 -0.61 3.80 -7.00
N MET A 12 -1.62 3.60 -6.15
CA MET A 12 -1.45 3.49 -4.70
C MET A 12 -0.67 2.24 -4.28
N LEU A 13 -0.78 1.16 -5.06
CA LEU A 13 -0.05 -0.08 -4.81
C LEU A 13 1.38 0.03 -5.32
N GLU A 14 1.57 0.64 -6.49
CA GLU A 14 2.88 0.97 -7.07
C GLU A 14 3.67 1.89 -6.13
N PHE A 15 3.05 2.93 -5.58
CA PHE A 15 3.66 3.78 -4.55
C PHE A 15 4.19 2.98 -3.35
N LEU A 16 3.46 1.95 -2.91
CA LEU A 16 3.89 1.11 -1.80
C LEU A 16 4.97 0.10 -2.18
N ASP A 17 5.02 -0.32 -3.44
CA ASP A 17 6.11 -1.11 -3.99
C ASP A 17 7.40 -0.25 -4.03
N ASP A 18 7.31 0.99 -4.54
CA ASP A 18 8.41 1.97 -4.54
C ASP A 18 8.87 2.32 -3.11
N LEU A 19 7.93 2.54 -2.19
CA LEU A 19 8.24 2.85 -0.79
C LEU A 19 8.98 1.68 -0.13
N ARG A 20 8.59 0.43 -0.41
CA ARG A 20 9.28 -0.75 0.06
C ARG A 20 10.71 -0.81 -0.49
N ASP A 21 10.88 -0.62 -1.79
CA ASP A 21 12.17 -0.71 -2.47
C ASP A 21 13.12 0.43 -2.06
N SER A 22 12.59 1.59 -1.67
CA SER A 22 13.38 2.71 -1.15
C SER A 22 14.07 2.40 0.19
N ALA A 23 13.58 1.41 0.94
CA ALA A 23 14.04 1.05 2.28
C ALA A 23 14.04 2.21 3.32
N VAL A 24 13.40 3.35 3.04
CA VAL A 24 13.36 4.52 3.94
C VAL A 24 12.57 4.22 5.23
N THR A 25 11.62 3.30 5.16
CA THR A 25 10.78 2.88 6.28
C THR A 25 10.53 1.38 6.20
N ASN A 26 10.18 0.77 7.33
CA ASN A 26 9.63 -0.58 7.29
C ASN A 26 8.13 -0.51 6.93
N MET A 27 7.64 -1.53 6.23
CA MET A 27 6.25 -1.54 5.76
C MET A 27 5.21 -1.77 6.86
N TYR A 28 5.61 -1.91 8.14
CA TYR A 28 4.70 -1.83 9.28
C TYR A 28 4.47 -0.38 9.73
N ALA A 29 5.42 0.51 9.45
CA ALA A 29 5.39 1.93 9.76
C ALA A 29 5.10 2.80 8.52
N ALA A 30 4.61 2.23 7.42
CA ALA A 30 4.35 2.95 6.16
C ALA A 30 3.09 3.84 6.17
N ARG A 31 2.17 3.69 7.14
CA ARG A 31 0.91 4.45 7.17
C ARG A 31 1.10 5.98 7.10
N PRO A 32 2.05 6.61 7.82
CA PRO A 32 2.27 8.06 7.70
C PRO A 32 2.64 8.51 6.29
N TYR A 33 3.39 7.70 5.53
CA TYR A 33 3.75 8.01 4.14
C TYR A 33 2.54 7.96 3.21
N ILE A 34 1.64 6.98 3.41
CA ILE A 34 0.37 6.92 2.68
C ILE A 34 -0.48 8.18 2.96
N MET A 35 -0.54 8.62 4.21
CA MET A 35 -1.34 9.79 4.60
C MET A 35 -0.74 11.11 4.12
N ASP A 36 0.59 11.17 3.97
CA ASP A 36 1.30 12.34 3.43
C ASP A 36 1.09 12.45 1.91
N GLU A 37 1.20 11.33 1.19
CA GLU A 37 1.00 11.28 -0.27
C GLU A 37 -0.48 11.44 -0.66
N TYR A 38 -1.37 10.72 0.03
CA TYR A 38 -2.79 10.68 -0.29
C TYR A 38 -3.63 11.39 0.78
N TYR A 39 -3.57 12.72 0.78
CA TYR A 39 -4.20 13.60 1.79
C TYR A 39 -5.73 13.40 1.95
N MET A 40 -6.39 12.81 0.96
CA MET A 40 -7.83 12.52 0.98
C MET A 40 -8.19 11.25 1.75
N LEU A 41 -7.21 10.38 2.03
CA LEU A 41 -7.44 9.15 2.77
C LEU A 41 -7.50 9.42 4.27
N SER A 42 -8.54 8.89 4.89
CA SER A 42 -8.60 8.77 6.34
C SER A 42 -7.50 7.81 6.84
N LYS A 43 -7.19 7.91 8.14
CA LYS A 43 -6.30 6.96 8.82
C LYS A 43 -6.75 5.50 8.65
N GLN A 44 -8.07 5.28 8.57
CA GLN A 44 -8.65 3.95 8.39
C GLN A 44 -8.39 3.43 6.98
N GLU A 45 -8.68 4.23 5.96
CA GLU A 45 -8.40 3.90 4.56
C GLU A 45 -6.91 3.66 4.34
N ALA A 46 -6.02 4.52 4.87
CA ALA A 46 -4.58 4.29 4.78
C ALA A 46 -4.13 2.96 5.42
N SER A 47 -4.77 2.55 6.52
CA SER A 47 -4.50 1.25 7.16
C SER A 47 -5.05 0.08 6.34
N GLU A 48 -6.21 0.24 5.72
CA GLU A 48 -6.83 -0.75 4.85
C GLU A 48 -6.01 -0.96 3.57
N LEU A 49 -5.55 0.13 2.94
CA LEU A 49 -4.66 0.12 1.79
C LEU A 49 -3.38 -0.64 2.11
N LEU A 50 -2.70 -0.29 3.21
CA LEU A 50 -1.48 -0.98 3.63
C LEU A 50 -1.72 -2.47 3.87
N ARG A 51 -2.82 -2.83 4.55
CA ARG A 51 -3.19 -4.22 4.81
C ARG A 51 -3.50 -4.99 3.52
N TYR A 52 -4.21 -4.37 2.59
CA TYR A 52 -4.51 -4.96 1.29
C TYR A 52 -3.22 -5.20 0.50
N TRP A 53 -2.34 -4.20 0.46
CA TRP A 53 -1.03 -4.29 -0.18
C TRP A 53 -0.20 -5.44 0.40
N GLN A 54 -0.07 -5.52 1.73
CA GLN A 54 0.68 -6.59 2.42
C GLN A 54 0.18 -7.99 2.06
N LYS A 55 -1.15 -8.18 1.98
CA LYS A 55 -1.76 -9.47 1.67
C LYS A 55 -1.60 -9.90 0.22
N THR A 56 -1.46 -8.94 -0.69
CA THR A 56 -1.44 -9.20 -2.14
C THR A 56 -0.05 -9.03 -2.75
N PHE A 57 0.91 -8.46 -2.02
CA PHE A 57 2.26 -8.15 -2.50
C PHE A 57 2.91 -9.35 -3.20
N ALA A 58 3.03 -10.49 -2.51
CA ALA A 58 3.69 -11.68 -3.05
C ALA A 58 3.08 -12.13 -4.38
N ALA A 59 1.74 -12.18 -4.47
CA ALA A 59 1.06 -12.58 -5.70
C ALA A 59 1.20 -11.58 -6.84
N ARG A 60 1.29 -10.27 -6.54
CA ARG A 60 1.59 -9.25 -7.56
C ARG A 60 3.02 -9.35 -8.08
N HIS A 61 3.90 -9.98 -7.32
CA HIS A 61 5.34 -10.08 -7.58
C HIS A 61 5.79 -11.54 -7.80
N GLU A 62 4.86 -12.47 -8.10
CA GLU A 62 5.17 -13.90 -8.28
C GLU A 62 5.93 -14.21 -9.59
N PHE A 63 6.09 -13.23 -10.48
CA PHE A 63 6.71 -13.40 -11.81
C PHE A 63 7.92 -12.48 -12.07
N ILE A 64 8.53 -11.92 -11.03
CA ILE A 64 9.80 -11.17 -11.11
C ILE A 64 10.97 -11.99 -10.58
#